data_AF-A0A164WQS2-F1
#
_entry.id   AF-A0A164WQS2-F1
#
_cell.length_a   1.000
_cell.length_b   1.000
_cell.length_c   1.000
_cell.angle_alpha   90.00
_cell.angle_beta   90.00
_cell.angle_gamma   90.00
#
_symmetry.space_group_name_H-M   'P 1'
#
loop_
_entity.id
_entity.type
_entity.pdbx_description
1 polymer ?
#
loop_
_entity_poly.entity_id
_entity_poly.type
_entity_poly.pdbx_seq_one_letter_code
_entity_poly.pdbx_strand_id
1 'polypeptide(L)'
;MSRIDQLSIQGIRNFSSENAEVIRFEPPVTLILGKNGSGKTTIIESLKYATTGEMPAGTNRGQSFIHDPKLSTKKMSIGCVKLQFFDEHNNKFIVTRSMEARILKSKLDFKTIDGTISKVQSDGTLKSHKNKNNDLNTFVCNTLGVSKALLNNVLFC
;
A
#
# COMPACT_ATOMS: atom_id res chain seq x y z
N MET A 1 0.28 -22.00 -3.71
CA MET A 1 1.42 -21.08 -3.47
C MET A 1 0.86 -19.67 -3.33
N SER A 2 1.19 -19.00 -2.23
CA SER A 2 0.83 -17.59 -2.03
C SER A 2 1.57 -16.69 -3.02
N ARG A 3 0.93 -15.61 -3.48
CA ARG A 3 1.52 -14.68 -4.44
C ARG A 3 0.85 -13.32 -4.40
N ILE A 4 1.59 -12.25 -4.71
CA ILE A 4 1.02 -10.94 -5.04
C ILE A 4 0.45 -10.97 -6.46
N ASP A 5 -0.56 -10.14 -6.73
CA ASP A 5 -1.28 -10.14 -8.01
C ASP A 5 -1.44 -8.73 -8.59
N GLN A 6 -1.95 -7.79 -7.79
CA GLN A 6 -2.18 -6.41 -8.26
C GLN A 6 -1.92 -5.40 -7.16
N LEU A 7 -1.18 -4.34 -7.46
CA LEU A 7 -0.98 -3.19 -6.60
C LEU A 7 -1.64 -1.96 -7.23
N SER A 8 -2.46 -1.26 -6.45
CA SER A 8 -3.02 0.03 -6.82
C SER A 8 -2.44 1.11 -5.91
N ILE A 9 -1.93 2.18 -6.50
CA ILE A 9 -1.30 3.31 -5.80
C ILE A 9 -2.00 4.60 -6.24
N GLN A 10 -2.43 5.40 -5.27
CA GLN A 10 -3.04 6.71 -5.49
C GLN A 10 -2.55 7.69 -4.42
N GLY A 11 -2.18 8.91 -4.82
CA GLY A 11 -1.81 9.99 -3.90
C GLY A 11 -0.57 9.68 -3.05
N ILE A 12 0.37 8.87 -3.57
CA ILE A 12 1.65 8.54 -2.93
C ILE A 12 2.78 9.14 -3.75
N ARG A 13 3.58 10.03 -3.18
CA ARG A 13 4.65 10.78 -3.87
C ARG A 13 4.23 11.29 -5.25
N ASN A 14 4.84 10.79 -6.32
CA ASN A 14 4.61 11.19 -7.70
C ASN A 14 3.38 10.52 -8.35
N PHE A 15 2.70 9.60 -7.66
CA PHE A 15 1.44 9.02 -8.12
C PHE A 15 0.31 10.03 -7.91
N SER A 16 -0.54 10.16 -8.94
CA SER A 16 -1.65 11.10 -8.96
C SER A 16 -2.58 10.91 -7.77
N SER A 17 -3.04 12.01 -7.17
CA SER A 17 -4.09 11.98 -6.14
C SER A 17 -5.48 11.76 -6.73
N GLU A 18 -5.65 11.91 -8.05
CA GLU A 18 -6.95 11.85 -8.72
C GLU A 18 -7.19 10.49 -9.36
N ASN A 19 -6.16 9.93 -10.01
CA ASN A 19 -6.24 8.64 -10.68
C ASN A 19 -5.32 7.64 -10.00
N ALA A 20 -5.86 6.45 -9.70
CA ALA A 20 -5.07 5.36 -9.15
C ALA A 20 -4.34 4.63 -10.28
N GLU A 21 -3.03 4.45 -10.14
CA GLU A 21 -2.24 3.62 -11.04
C GLU A 21 -2.28 2.18 -10.57
N VAL A 22 -2.35 1.24 -11.52
CA VAL A 22 -2.49 -0.19 -11.26
C VAL A 22 -1.33 -0.96 -11.90
N ILE A 23 -0.61 -1.72 -11.08
CA ILE A 23 0.49 -2.59 -11.50
C ILE A 23 0.04 -4.04 -11.28
N ARG A 24 0.17 -4.88 -12.31
CA ARG A 24 -0.07 -6.32 -12.24
C ARG A 24 1.26 -7.05 -12.11
N PHE A 25 1.33 -8.04 -11.23
CA PHE A 25 2.50 -8.89 -11.04
C PHE A 25 2.24 -10.24 -11.68
N GLU A 26 3.07 -10.60 -12.65
CA GLU A 26 2.97 -11.86 -13.36
C GLU A 26 4.16 -12.76 -12.98
N PRO A 27 3.91 -14.05 -12.70
CA PRO A 27 4.98 -15.01 -12.50
C PRO A 27 5.64 -15.39 -13.84
N PRO A 28 6.94 -15.76 -13.85
CA PRO A 28 7.83 -15.80 -12.69
C PRO A 28 8.51 -14.46 -12.40
N VAL A 29 8.50 -13.51 -13.34
CA VAL A 29 9.26 -12.26 -13.26
C VAL A 29 8.42 -11.09 -13.78
N THR A 30 8.35 -10.02 -12.98
CA THR A 30 7.76 -8.73 -13.38
C THR A 30 8.87 -7.69 -13.47
N LEU A 31 9.05 -7.09 -14.65
CA LEU A 31 10.10 -6.09 -14.90
C LEU A 31 9.54 -4.67 -14.82
N ILE A 32 10.06 -3.86 -13.89
CA ILE A 32 9.67 -2.46 -13.70
C ILE A 32 10.79 -1.54 -14.22
N LEU A 33 10.59 -0.96 -15.41
CA LEU A 33 11.54 -0.05 -16.06
C LEU A 33 11.06 1.40 -16.00
N GLY A 34 12.01 2.34 -16.03
CA GLY A 34 11.71 3.76 -16.09
C GLY A 34 12.92 4.62 -15.75
N LYS A 35 12.85 5.91 -16.09
CA LYS A 35 13.90 6.89 -15.78
C LYS A 35 14.05 7.11 -14.27
N ASN A 36 15.12 7.78 -13.86
CA ASN A 36 15.27 8.22 -12.47
C ASN A 36 14.12 9.17 -12.10
N GLY A 37 13.59 9.02 -10.88
CA GLY A 37 12.43 9.79 -10.43
C GLY A 37 11.07 9.30 -10.97
N SER A 38 11.00 8.22 -11.76
CA SER A 38 9.71 7.71 -12.29
C SER A 38 8.82 7.00 -11.25
N GLY A 39 9.27 6.86 -10.00
CA GLY A 39 8.50 6.21 -8.93
C GLY A 39 8.75 4.70 -8.74
N LYS A 40 9.77 4.11 -9.38
CA LYS A 40 10.11 2.68 -9.20
C LYS A 40 10.28 2.29 -7.72
N THR A 41 11.05 3.07 -6.98
CA THR A 41 11.25 2.84 -5.54
C THR A 41 9.95 2.99 -4.76
N THR A 42 9.10 3.95 -5.13
CA THR A 42 7.79 4.15 -4.51
C THR A 42 6.89 2.92 -4.65
N ILE A 43 6.99 2.18 -5.76
CA ILE A 43 6.24 0.92 -5.95
C ILE A 43 6.65 -0.13 -4.91
N ILE A 44 7.96 -0.32 -4.70
CA ILE A 44 8.48 -1.27 -3.71
C ILE A 44 8.13 -0.83 -2.28
N GLU A 45 8.26 0.46 -1.99
CA GLU A 45 7.84 1.05 -0.72
C GLU A 45 6.32 0.86 -0.47
N SER A 46 5.48 0.98 -1.50
CA SER A 46 4.04 0.72 -1.41
C SER A 46 3.73 -0.76 -1.15
N LEU A 47 4.48 -1.70 -1.74
CA LEU A 47 4.35 -3.14 -1.42
C LEU A 47 4.69 -3.42 0.04
N LYS A 48 5.80 -2.85 0.53
CA LYS A 48 6.20 -2.94 1.94
C LYS A 48 5.14 -2.35 2.87
N TYR A 49 4.65 -1.15 2.56
CA TYR A 49 3.62 -0.49 3.35
C TYR A 49 2.31 -1.29 3.37
N ALA A 50 1.85 -1.78 2.22
CA ALA A 50 0.62 -2.58 2.14
C ALA A 50 0.69 -3.84 3.01
N THR A 51 1.83 -4.55 2.96
CA THR A 51 2.01 -5.81 3.66
C THR A 51 2.29 -5.66 5.16
N THR A 52 3.10 -4.67 5.55
CA THR A 52 3.63 -4.57 6.92
C THR A 52 3.11 -3.37 7.72
N GLY A 53 2.53 -2.37 7.04
CA GLY A 53 2.16 -1.08 7.63
C GLY A 53 3.33 -0.16 7.93
N GLU A 54 4.57 -0.57 7.68
CA GLU A 54 5.75 0.25 7.93
C GLU A 54 5.89 1.36 6.90
N MET A 55 6.14 2.58 7.38
CA MET A 55 6.44 3.72 6.52
C MET A 55 7.87 3.62 5.97
N PRO A 56 8.15 4.20 4.78
CA PRO A 56 9.51 4.23 4.28
C PRO A 56 10.43 5.05 5.18
N ALA A 57 11.71 4.66 5.24
CA ALA A 57 12.71 5.37 6.04
C ALA A 57 12.89 6.82 5.55
N GLY A 58 13.24 7.72 6.47
CA GLY A 58 13.47 9.13 6.13
C GLY A 58 12.21 9.93 5.80
N THR A 59 11.01 9.37 5.97
CA THR A 59 9.76 10.05 5.56
C THR A 59 9.16 11.02 6.57
N ASN A 60 9.87 11.32 7.66
CA ASN A 60 9.35 12.09 8.80
C ASN A 60 7.95 11.59 9.23
N ARG A 61 7.88 10.33 9.66
CA ARG A 61 6.64 9.65 10.05
C ARG A 61 5.58 9.56 8.93
N GLY A 62 6.01 9.39 7.67
CA GLY A 62 5.12 9.22 6.51
C GLY A 62 4.75 10.50 5.75
N GLN A 63 5.11 11.68 6.27
CA GLN A 63 4.79 12.98 5.67
C GLN A 63 5.30 13.15 4.23
N SER A 64 6.49 12.64 3.90
CA SER A 64 7.02 12.71 2.52
C SER A 64 6.70 11.48 1.67
N PHE A 65 5.91 10.53 2.20
CA PHE A 65 5.43 9.39 1.44
C PHE A 65 4.14 9.70 0.70
N ILE A 66 3.23 10.45 1.32
CA ILE A 66 2.01 10.93 0.66
C ILE A 66 2.34 12.05 -0.34
N HIS A 67 1.51 12.19 -1.38
CA HIS A 67 1.60 13.29 -2.34
C HIS A 67 1.53 14.64 -1.62
N ASP A 68 2.46 15.55 -1.90
CA ASP A 68 2.57 16.83 -1.17
C ASP A 68 1.31 17.69 -1.41
N PRO A 69 0.51 17.99 -0.35
CA PRO A 69 -0.68 18.81 -0.49
C PRO A 69 -0.41 20.24 -0.98
N LYS A 70 0.83 20.72 -0.91
CA LYS A 70 1.24 22.03 -1.45
C LYS A 70 1.22 22.08 -2.98
N LEU A 71 1.33 20.93 -3.64
CA LEU A 71 1.26 20.82 -5.10
C LEU A 71 -0.18 20.76 -5.61
N SER A 72 -1.16 20.62 -4.70
CA SER A 72 -2.58 20.56 -5.01
C SER A 72 -3.31 21.83 -4.58
N THR A 73 -4.30 22.25 -5.37
CA THR A 73 -5.18 23.39 -5.03
C THR A 73 -6.01 23.14 -3.78
N LYS A 74 -6.25 21.87 -3.42
CA LYS A 74 -7.15 21.46 -2.33
C LYS A 74 -6.50 21.54 -0.93
N LYS A 75 -5.19 21.82 -0.82
CA LYS A 75 -4.39 21.84 0.44
C LYS A 75 -4.54 20.57 1.30
N MET A 76 -5.01 19.48 0.69
CA MET A 76 -5.22 18.18 1.29
C MET A 76 -4.91 17.11 0.24
N SER A 77 -4.21 16.08 0.67
CA SER A 77 -3.94 14.88 -0.12
C SER A 77 -4.45 13.66 0.62
N ILE A 78 -5.05 12.74 -0.11
CA ILE A 78 -5.42 11.41 0.38
C ILE A 78 -4.58 10.41 -0.41
N GLY A 79 -3.81 9.61 0.32
CA GLY A 79 -3.03 8.50 -0.21
C GLY A 79 -3.74 7.19 0.03
N CYS A 80 -3.76 6.29 -0.96
CA CYS A 80 -4.32 4.96 -0.84
C CYS A 80 -3.41 3.94 -1.54
N VAL A 81 -3.10 2.86 -0.84
CA VAL A 81 -2.39 1.70 -1.38
C VAL A 81 -3.28 0.48 -1.19
N LYS A 82 -3.57 -0.22 -2.29
CA LYS A 82 -4.33 -1.47 -2.27
C LYS A 82 -3.49 -2.58 -2.86
N LEU A 83 -3.30 -3.66 -2.11
CA LEU A 83 -2.60 -4.85 -2.58
C LEU A 83 -3.57 -6.02 -2.63
N GLN A 84 -3.68 -6.61 -3.82
CA GLN A 84 -4.36 -7.85 -4.09
C GLN A 84 -3.34 -8.98 -4.12
N PHE A 85 -3.65 -10.07 -3.42
CA PHE A 85 -2.78 -11.23 -3.31
C PHE A 85 -3.61 -12.51 -3.09
N PHE A 86 -2.96 -13.65 -3.26
CA PHE A 86 -3.53 -14.97 -3.03
C PHE A 86 -2.81 -15.67 -1.87
N ASP A 87 -3.57 -16.43 -1.08
CA ASP A 87 -3.02 -17.37 -0.10
C ASP A 87 -2.59 -18.70 -0.76
N GLU A 88 -2.14 -19.65 0.05
CA GLU A 88 -1.74 -20.97 -0.42
C GLU A 88 -2.88 -21.81 -1.01
N HIS A 89 -4.11 -21.53 -0.60
CA HIS A 89 -5.35 -22.17 -1.06
C HIS A 89 -6.01 -21.45 -2.25
N ASN A 90 -5.31 -20.48 -2.87
CA ASN A 90 -5.79 -19.67 -3.98
C ASN A 90 -7.02 -18.80 -3.63
N ASN A 91 -7.26 -18.53 -2.34
CA ASN A 91 -8.21 -17.51 -1.93
C ASN A 91 -7.62 -16.13 -2.20
N LYS A 92 -8.44 -15.24 -2.75
CA LYS A 92 -8.05 -13.90 -3.15
C LYS A 92 -8.38 -12.89 -2.04
N PHE A 93 -7.38 -12.09 -1.66
CA PHE A 93 -7.49 -11.06 -0.64
C PHE A 93 -7.11 -9.69 -1.19
N ILE A 94 -7.70 -8.64 -0.62
CA ILE A 94 -7.37 -7.24 -0.89
C ILE A 94 -7.13 -6.55 0.45
N VAL A 95 -5.89 -6.11 0.69
CA VAL A 95 -5.56 -5.20 1.79
C VAL A 95 -5.55 -3.76 1.27
N THR A 96 -6.20 -2.86 2.00
CA THR A 96 -6.25 -1.42 1.70
C THR A 96 -5.69 -0.64 2.88
N ARG A 97 -4.75 0.27 2.62
CA ARG A 97 -4.23 1.23 3.59
C ARG A 97 -4.33 2.63 3.05
N SER A 98 -4.80 3.55 3.88
CA SER A 98 -5.01 4.93 3.50
C SER A 98 -4.34 5.88 4.48
N MET A 99 -4.03 7.08 4.01
CA MET A 99 -3.42 8.15 4.78
C MET A 99 -3.93 9.50 4.29
N GLU A 100 -3.92 10.50 5.16
CA GLU A 100 -4.32 11.87 4.83
C GLU A 100 -3.21 12.82 5.28
N ALA A 101 -2.91 13.80 4.44
CA ALA A 101 -2.11 14.96 4.82
C ALA A 101 -2.83 16.25 4.47
N ARG A 102 -2.78 17.22 5.39
CA ARG A 102 -3.44 18.50 5.26
C ARG A 102 -2.54 19.62 5.76
N ILE A 103 -2.59 20.77 5.10
CA ILE A 103 -1.87 21.96 5.57
C ILE A 103 -2.76 22.71 6.58
N LEU A 104 -2.35 22.69 7.85
CA LEU A 104 -2.99 23.43 8.95
C LEU A 104 -2.04 24.51 9.46
N LYS A 105 -2.43 25.79 9.37
CA LYS A 105 -1.63 26.94 9.84
C LYS A 105 -0.15 26.87 9.38
N SER A 106 0.07 26.57 8.10
CA SER A 106 1.38 26.41 7.46
C SER A 106 2.23 25.19 7.91
N LYS A 107 1.67 24.30 8.74
CA LYS A 107 2.26 23.01 9.10
C LYS A 107 1.55 21.87 8.39
N LEU A 108 2.30 20.82 8.05
CA LEU A 108 1.74 19.61 7.47
C LEU A 108 1.26 18.70 8.62
N ASP A 109 -0.05 18.50 8.70
CA ASP A 109 -0.68 17.52 9.57
C ASP A 109 -0.85 16.21 8.79
N PHE A 110 -0.35 15.10 9.33
CA PHE A 110 -0.36 13.79 8.69
C PHE A 110 -0.95 12.76 9.64
N LYS A 111 -1.86 11.93 9.11
CA LYS A 111 -2.44 10.81 9.83
C LYS A 111 -2.62 9.60 8.94
N THR A 112 -2.45 8.42 9.51
CA THR A 112 -2.88 7.16 8.91
C THR A 112 -4.36 6.93 9.18
N ILE A 113 -5.07 6.36 8.20
CA ILE A 113 -6.45 5.91 8.34
C ILE A 113 -6.42 4.39 8.54
N ASP A 114 -7.35 3.87 9.35
CA ASP A 114 -7.43 2.44 9.63
C ASP A 114 -7.47 1.61 8.33
N GLY A 115 -6.56 0.65 8.24
CA GLY A 115 -6.49 -0.26 7.12
C GLY A 115 -7.60 -1.31 7.18
N THR A 116 -7.96 -1.86 6.02
CA THR A 116 -8.95 -2.93 5.90
C THR A 116 -8.39 -4.09 5.11
N ILE A 117 -8.93 -5.29 5.36
CA ILE A 117 -8.70 -6.46 4.51
C ILE A 117 -10.02 -7.13 4.17
N SER A 118 -10.15 -7.56 2.92
CA SER A 118 -11.34 -8.21 2.40
C SER A 118 -10.97 -9.47 1.64
N LYS A 119 -11.73 -10.54 1.83
CA LYS A 119 -11.66 -11.75 1.00
C LYS A 119 -12.64 -11.61 -0.15
N VAL A 120 -12.16 -11.80 -1.38
CA VAL A 120 -13.00 -11.83 -2.59
C VAL A 120 -13.72 -13.18 -2.62
N GLN A 121 -15.06 -13.14 -2.66
CA GLN A 121 -15.91 -14.33 -2.74
C GLN A 121 -16.04 -14.80 -4.20
N SER A 122 -16.59 -16.00 -4.38
CA SER A 122 -16.83 -16.60 -5.71
C SER A 122 -17.79 -15.80 -6.58
N ASP A 123 -18.73 -15.05 -5.97
CA ASP A 123 -19.66 -14.15 -6.65
C ASP A 123 -19.06 -12.76 -6.96
N GLY A 124 -17.78 -12.54 -6.65
CA GLY A 124 -17.08 -11.27 -6.82
C GLY A 124 -17.31 -10.26 -5.69
N THR A 125 -18.15 -10.57 -4.70
CA THR A 125 -18.38 -9.69 -3.56
C THR A 125 -17.18 -9.66 -2.60
N LEU A 126 -17.05 -8.56 -1.87
CA LEU A 126 -15.98 -8.37 -0.90
C LEU A 126 -16.50 -8.62 0.52
N LYS A 127 -16.01 -9.68 1.17
CA LYS A 127 -16.27 -9.93 2.58
C LYS A 127 -15.16 -9.29 3.42
N SER A 128 -15.45 -8.13 4.01
CA SER A 128 -14.50 -7.44 4.87
C SER A 128 -14.28 -8.20 6.17
N HIS A 129 -13.02 -8.37 6.54
CA HIS A 129 -12.61 -8.82 7.86
C HIS A 129 -12.25 -7.57 8.67
N LYS A 130 -13.19 -7.10 9.49
CA LYS A 130 -12.93 -6.03 10.46
C LYS A 130 -12.12 -6.62 11.60
N ASN A 131 -10.81 -6.38 11.60
CA ASN A 131 -9.96 -6.76 12.71
C ASN A 131 -9.88 -5.59 13.70
N LYS A 132 -10.20 -5.83 14.98
CA LYS A 132 -10.04 -4.83 16.05
C LYS A 132 -8.55 -4.51 16.20
N ASN A 133 -8.12 -3.38 15.63
CA ASN A 133 -6.93 -2.54 15.90
C ASN A 133 -5.56 -3.14 16.29
N ASN A 134 -5.28 -4.44 16.15
CA ASN A 134 -3.90 -4.92 16.35
C ASN A 134 -3.44 -6.10 15.49
N ASP A 135 -4.25 -6.54 14.52
CA ASP A 135 -4.00 -7.83 13.85
C ASP A 135 -4.02 -7.75 12.31
N LEU A 136 -4.07 -6.56 11.69
CA LEU A 136 -4.02 -6.48 10.22
C LEU A 136 -2.66 -6.94 9.66
N ASN A 137 -1.56 -6.46 10.25
CA ASN A 137 -0.21 -6.79 9.78
C ASN A 137 0.07 -8.29 9.94
N THR A 138 -0.25 -8.84 11.11
CA THR A 138 -0.10 -10.26 11.42
C THR A 138 -0.96 -11.11 10.51
N PHE A 139 -2.24 -10.75 10.31
CA PHE A 139 -3.11 -11.46 9.37
C PHE A 139 -2.54 -11.48 7.95
N VAL A 140 -2.07 -10.34 7.43
CA VAL A 140 -1.49 -10.27 6.08
C VAL A 140 -0.23 -11.14 5.99
N CYS A 141 0.67 -11.06 6.97
CA CYS A 141 1.89 -11.89 7.03
C CYS A 141 1.54 -13.38 7.04
N ASN A 142 0.60 -13.80 7.89
CA ASN A 142 0.16 -15.19 8.02
C ASN A 142 -0.48 -15.69 6.72
N THR A 143 -1.32 -14.86 6.08
CA THR A 143 -2.01 -15.23 4.83
C THR A 143 -1.04 -15.32 3.65
N LEU A 144 0.01 -14.49 3.63
CA LEU A 144 1.10 -14.60 2.67
C LEU A 144 2.05 -15.76 2.98
N GLY A 145 2.04 -16.29 4.22
CA GLY A 145 2.98 -17.31 4.68
C GLY A 145 4.41 -16.78 4.86
N VAL A 146 4.58 -15.48 5.09
CA VAL A 146 5.89 -14.83 5.20
C VAL A 146 5.94 -13.93 6.42
N SER A 147 7.03 -14.02 7.19
CA SER A 147 7.20 -13.18 8.39
C SER A 147 7.38 -11.70 8.03
N LYS A 148 6.96 -10.81 8.95
CA LYS A 148 7.17 -9.36 8.81
C LYS A 148 8.64 -9.00 8.57
N ALA A 149 9.57 -9.71 9.21
CA ALA A 149 11.01 -9.46 9.05
C ALA A 149 11.50 -9.74 7.63
N LEU A 150 11.04 -10.83 7.01
CA LEU A 150 11.38 -11.16 5.62
C LEU A 150 10.78 -10.14 4.64
N LEU A 151 9.52 -9.75 4.84
CA LEU A 151 8.88 -8.70 4.03
C LEU A 151 9.64 -7.37 4.12
N ASN A 152 10.11 -7.00 5.31
CA ASN A 152 10.77 -5.72 5.55
C ASN A 152 12.23 -5.66 5.10
N ASN A 153 12.98 -6.75 5.26
CA ASN A 153 14.44 -6.73 5.17
C ASN A 153 14.99 -7.56 4.01
N VAL A 154 14.17 -8.39 3.36
CA VAL A 154 14.63 -9.32 2.31
C VAL A 154 13.84 -9.16 1.02
N LEU A 155 12.50 -9.11 1.09
CA LEU A 155 11.66 -9.10 -0.11
C LEU A 155 11.41 -7.68 -0.66
N PHE A 156 11.12 -6.72 0.21
CA PHE A 156 10.84 -5.33 -0.18
C PHE A 156 11.88 -4.39 0.44
N CYS A 157 13.12 -4.55 0.00
CA CYS A 157 14.26 -3.69 0.37
C CYS A 157 14.39 -2.47 -0.56
#